data_AF-A0A7G1IV90-F1
#
_entry.id   AF-A0A7G1IV90-F1
#
_cell.length_a   1.000
_cell.length_b   1.000
_cell.length_c   1.000
_cell.angle_alpha   90.00
_cell.angle_beta   90.00
_cell.angle_gamma   90.00
#
_symmetry.space_group_name_H-M   'P 1'
#
loop_
_entity.id
_entity.type
_entity.pdbx_description
1 polymer ?
#
loop_
_entity_poly.entity_id
_entity_poly.type
_entity_poly.pdbx_seq_one_letter_code
_entity_poly.pdbx_strand_id
1 'polypeptide(L)'
;MLGAIVGDIVGSVYEWNNIKAKDFPLFREDCFFTDDTVMTCAVAEAIMNGGQKDDFIDAMKKYGRMYPNADYGARFNTWLNSDNREPYNSFGNGSAMRVSPCAWVMDCGFYARTGMWPSSRGLASLSAEVTHNHPEGIKGAMATADAIFLCRYYFGGYCREYEQPINDNHTECKRRIKDYIEKEYSYNLSQTLDEIRPNYRFNETCQETVP
;
A
#
# COMPACT_ATOMS: atom_id res chain seq x y z
N MET A 1 5.78 8.74 0.48
CA MET A 1 4.67 8.97 -0.47
C MET A 1 5.14 9.20 -1.90
N LEU A 2 6.15 10.05 -2.17
CA LEU A 2 6.57 10.37 -3.56
C LEU A 2 6.81 9.16 -4.46
N GLY A 3 7.45 8.10 -3.97
CA GLY A 3 7.65 6.87 -4.76
C GLY A 3 6.35 6.18 -5.19
N ALA A 4 5.31 6.19 -4.34
CA ALA A 4 3.99 5.65 -4.70
C ALA A 4 3.32 6.52 -5.76
N ILE A 5 3.37 7.84 -5.60
CA ILE A 5 2.81 8.81 -6.56
C ILE A 5 3.51 8.72 -7.92
N VAL A 6 4.84 8.60 -7.93
CA VAL A 6 5.59 8.38 -9.17
C VAL A 6 5.22 7.03 -9.79
N GLY A 7 5.09 5.97 -9.00
CA GLY A 7 4.70 4.65 -9.48
C GLY A 7 3.33 4.65 -10.17
N ASP A 8 2.34 5.29 -9.55
CA ASP A 8 1.02 5.54 -10.12
C ASP A 8 1.12 6.29 -11.46
N ILE A 9 1.72 7.49 -11.45
CA ILE A 9 1.81 8.35 -12.64
C ILE A 9 2.48 7.63 -13.81
N VAL A 10 3.59 6.94 -13.56
CA VAL A 10 4.35 6.18 -14.56
C VAL A 10 3.58 4.95 -15.04
N GLY A 11 2.84 4.29 -14.15
CA GLY A 11 2.09 3.06 -14.42
C GLY A 11 0.77 3.28 -15.16
N SER A 12 0.13 4.45 -14.99
CA SER A 12 -1.21 4.78 -15.50
C SER A 12 -1.45 4.39 -16.97
N VAL A 13 -0.54 4.75 -17.87
CA VAL A 13 -0.66 4.48 -19.31
C VAL A 13 -0.53 3.01 -19.70
N TYR A 14 -0.08 2.15 -18.77
CA TYR A 14 0.16 0.73 -18.99
C TYR A 14 -0.87 -0.17 -18.31
N GLU A 15 -1.86 0.37 -17.59
CA GLU A 15 -2.86 -0.40 -16.85
C GLU A 15 -3.70 -1.30 -17.76
N TRP A 16 -4.23 -0.74 -18.86
CA TRP A 16 -5.06 -1.47 -19.84
C TRP A 16 -4.28 -1.91 -21.08
N ASN A 17 -3.05 -1.41 -21.24
CA ASN A 17 -2.12 -1.74 -22.32
C ASN A 17 -0.82 -2.30 -21.75
N ASN A 18 -0.93 -3.41 -21.03
CA ASN A 18 0.19 -3.95 -20.26
C ASN A 18 1.37 -4.32 -21.17
N ILE A 19 2.57 -3.96 -20.71
CA ILE A 19 3.83 -4.45 -21.25
C ILE A 19 4.55 -5.28 -20.18
N LYS A 20 5.28 -6.31 -20.59
CA LYS A 20 6.11 -7.14 -19.69
C LYS A 20 7.61 -6.86 -19.88
N ALA A 21 7.94 -5.68 -20.43
CA ALA A 21 9.31 -5.24 -20.71
C ALA A 21 9.88 -4.40 -19.56
N LYS A 22 11.22 -4.40 -19.41
CA LYS A 22 11.93 -3.51 -18.48
C LYS A 22 12.40 -2.21 -19.14
N ASP A 23 12.44 -2.20 -20.47
CA ASP A 23 12.80 -1.04 -21.28
C ASP A 23 11.52 -0.37 -21.77
N PHE A 24 11.18 0.75 -21.14
CA PHE A 24 10.02 1.56 -21.46
C PHE A 24 10.29 3.03 -21.07
N PRO A 25 9.63 4.01 -21.72
CA PRO A 25 9.72 5.40 -21.29
C PRO A 25 9.15 5.55 -19.88
N LEU A 26 10.00 5.97 -18.94
CA LEU A 26 9.61 6.13 -17.54
C LEU A 26 8.51 7.19 -17.40
N PHE A 27 8.67 8.35 -18.03
CA PHE A 27 7.61 9.36 -18.13
C PHE A 27 7.21 9.54 -19.58
N ARG A 28 5.90 9.72 -19.80
CA ARG A 28 5.30 10.07 -21.07
C ARG A 28 4.42 11.30 -20.88
N GLU A 29 4.15 12.02 -21.98
CA GLU A 29 3.29 13.21 -21.95
C GLU A 29 1.85 12.88 -21.57
N ASP A 30 1.42 11.63 -21.78
CA ASP A 30 0.09 11.12 -21.48
C ASP A 30 0.00 10.42 -20.11
N CYS A 31 1.05 10.48 -19.27
CA CYS A 31 0.98 10.01 -17.89
C CYS A 31 0.05 10.91 -17.04
N PHE A 32 -0.73 10.31 -16.14
CA PHE A 32 -1.61 10.99 -15.21
C PHE A 32 -1.66 10.24 -13.88
N PHE A 33 -2.06 10.91 -12.81
CA PHE A 33 -2.29 10.25 -11.52
C PHE A 33 -3.68 9.61 -11.48
N THR A 34 -3.84 8.51 -10.74
CA THR A 34 -5.12 7.82 -10.56
C THR A 34 -5.64 7.97 -9.13
N ASP A 35 -6.65 7.17 -8.78
CA ASP A 35 -7.20 7.04 -7.45
C ASP A 35 -6.16 6.57 -6.43
N ASP A 36 -5.11 5.84 -6.83
CA ASP A 36 -3.96 5.48 -5.99
C ASP A 36 -3.37 6.73 -5.31
N THR A 37 -3.01 7.75 -6.09
CA THR A 37 -2.46 9.02 -5.57
C THR A 37 -3.51 9.78 -4.78
N VAL A 38 -4.73 9.93 -5.32
CA VAL A 38 -5.78 10.72 -4.68
C VAL A 38 -6.11 10.15 -3.30
N MET A 39 -6.24 8.82 -3.20
CA MET A 39 -6.53 8.13 -1.94
C MET A 39 -5.32 8.06 -1.02
N THR A 40 -4.08 8.01 -1.54
CA THR A 40 -2.87 8.17 -0.73
C THR A 40 -2.86 9.53 -0.03
N CYS A 41 -3.20 10.61 -0.73
CA CYS A 41 -3.32 11.94 -0.14
C CYS A 41 -4.45 12.01 0.90
N ALA A 42 -5.60 11.39 0.63
CA ALA A 42 -6.72 11.32 1.56
C ALA A 42 -6.34 10.60 2.87
N VAL A 43 -5.64 9.45 2.78
CA VAL A 43 -5.14 8.70 3.94
C VAL A 43 -4.15 9.56 4.75
N ALA A 44 -3.27 10.31 4.09
CA ALA A 44 -2.36 11.22 4.79
C ALA A 44 -3.12 12.31 5.55
N GLU A 45 -4.14 12.93 4.94
CA GLU A 45 -4.98 13.94 5.60
C GLU A 45 -5.73 13.35 6.81
N ALA A 46 -6.32 12.17 6.66
CA ALA A 46 -7.01 11.49 7.76
C ALA A 46 -6.11 11.26 8.97
N ILE A 47 -4.87 10.83 8.75
CA ILE A 47 -3.89 10.63 9.82
C ILE A 47 -3.56 11.97 10.50
N MET A 48 -3.36 13.04 9.73
CA MET A 48 -3.11 14.38 10.28
C MET A 48 -4.28 14.93 11.10
N ASN A 49 -5.51 14.48 10.81
CA ASN A 49 -6.72 14.89 11.53
C ASN A 49 -7.02 14.06 12.79
N GLY A 50 -6.21 13.04 13.10
CA GLY A 50 -6.37 12.22 14.32
C GLY A 50 -6.44 10.72 14.06
N GLY A 51 -6.57 10.30 12.81
CA GLY A 51 -6.51 8.90 12.40
C GLY A 51 -7.64 8.04 12.98
N GLN A 52 -8.80 8.62 13.25
CA GLN A 52 -10.01 7.89 13.64
C GLN A 52 -10.75 7.39 12.38
N LYS A 53 -11.68 6.44 12.57
CA LYS A 53 -12.48 5.85 11.48
C LYS A 53 -13.12 6.92 10.59
N ASP A 54 -13.73 7.92 11.22
CA ASP A 54 -14.45 8.99 10.52
C ASP A 54 -13.50 9.92 9.76
N ASP A 55 -12.28 10.17 10.27
CA ASP A 55 -11.28 10.97 9.56
C ASP A 55 -10.91 10.34 8.21
N PHE A 56 -10.78 9.00 8.16
CA PHE A 56 -10.52 8.28 6.91
C PHE A 56 -11.70 8.36 5.95
N ILE A 57 -12.92 8.15 6.44
CA ILE A 57 -14.14 8.22 5.62
C ILE A 57 -14.30 9.61 5.02
N ASP A 58 -14.17 10.64 5.86
CA ASP A 58 -14.38 12.03 5.47
C ASP A 58 -13.30 12.50 4.48
N ALA A 59 -12.04 12.17 4.73
CA ALA A 59 -10.96 12.50 3.80
C ALA A 59 -11.12 11.76 2.46
N MET A 60 -11.41 10.45 2.45
CA MET A 60 -11.61 9.70 1.20
C MET A 60 -12.78 10.24 0.40
N LYS A 61 -13.92 10.53 1.05
CA LYS A 61 -15.07 11.15 0.38
C LYS A 61 -14.76 12.55 -0.15
N LYS A 62 -14.08 13.38 0.64
CA LYS A 62 -13.64 14.73 0.23
C LYS A 62 -12.76 14.67 -1.02
N TYR A 63 -11.67 13.91 -0.97
CA TYR A 63 -10.71 13.84 -2.08
C TYR A 63 -11.32 13.18 -3.31
N GLY A 64 -12.06 12.08 -3.13
CA GLY A 64 -12.66 11.42 -4.27
C GLY A 64 -13.69 12.29 -5.00
N ARG A 65 -14.46 13.11 -4.27
CA ARG A 65 -15.40 14.07 -4.87
C ARG A 65 -14.71 15.27 -5.51
N MET A 66 -13.52 15.67 -5.04
CA MET A 66 -12.70 16.70 -5.69
C MET A 66 -12.11 16.21 -7.02
N TYR A 67 -11.83 14.91 -7.13
CA TYR A 67 -11.24 14.28 -8.32
C TYR A 67 -12.10 13.12 -8.82
N PRO A 68 -13.32 13.37 -9.34
CA PRO A 68 -14.28 12.31 -9.67
C PRO A 68 -13.87 11.42 -10.84
N ASN A 69 -12.92 11.86 -11.68
CA ASN A 69 -12.47 11.17 -12.88
C ASN A 69 -11.06 10.55 -12.71
N ALA A 70 -10.73 10.09 -11.50
CA ALA A 70 -9.45 9.46 -11.19
C ALA A 70 -9.49 7.92 -11.27
N ASP A 71 -10.35 7.36 -12.12
CA ASP A 71 -10.41 5.91 -12.40
C ASP A 71 -10.75 4.97 -11.22
N TYR A 72 -11.55 5.43 -10.26
CA TYR A 72 -12.04 4.58 -9.16
C TYR A 72 -12.76 3.32 -9.64
N GLY A 73 -12.46 2.19 -9.00
CA GLY A 73 -13.23 0.96 -9.16
C GLY A 73 -14.74 1.16 -8.89
N ALA A 74 -15.60 0.49 -9.66
CA ALA A 74 -17.04 0.76 -9.70
C ALA A 74 -17.75 0.74 -8.33
N ARG A 75 -17.39 -0.22 -7.46
CA ARG A 75 -17.96 -0.33 -6.11
C ARG A 75 -17.48 0.81 -5.20
N PHE A 76 -16.21 1.18 -5.30
CA PHE A 76 -15.65 2.30 -4.56
C PHE A 76 -16.29 3.61 -5.01
N ASN A 77 -16.44 3.82 -6.32
CA ASN A 77 -17.10 5.01 -6.86
C ASN A 77 -18.57 5.13 -6.39
N THR A 78 -19.28 4.00 -6.31
CA THR A 78 -20.64 3.97 -5.74
C THR A 78 -20.65 4.40 -4.27
N TRP A 79 -19.72 3.86 -3.46
CA TRP A 79 -19.58 4.25 -2.06
C TRP A 79 -19.21 5.74 -1.92
N LEU A 80 -18.28 6.23 -2.72
CA LEU A 80 -17.76 7.59 -2.72
C LEU A 80 -18.85 8.64 -2.95
N ASN A 81 -19.73 8.39 -3.92
CA ASN A 81 -20.83 9.29 -4.31
C ASN A 81 -22.09 9.14 -3.45
N SER A 82 -22.11 8.17 -2.53
CA SER A 82 -23.20 8.01 -1.57
C SER A 82 -22.92 8.74 -0.24
N ASP A 83 -23.97 8.94 0.56
CA ASP A 83 -23.84 9.33 1.97
C ASP A 83 -23.56 8.15 2.91
N ASN A 84 -23.50 6.92 2.37
CA ASN A 84 -23.20 5.74 3.16
C ASN A 84 -21.75 5.77 3.66
N ARG A 85 -21.58 5.54 4.96
CA ARG A 85 -20.29 5.48 5.66
C ARG A 85 -19.82 4.03 5.89
N GLU A 86 -20.71 3.06 5.70
CA GLU A 86 -20.38 1.65 5.92
C GLU A 86 -19.53 1.08 4.78
N PRO A 87 -18.59 0.18 5.09
CA PRO A 87 -17.81 -0.51 4.07
C PRO A 87 -18.66 -1.51 3.30
N TYR A 88 -18.14 -1.98 2.16
CA TYR A 88 -18.89 -2.83 1.24
C TYR A 88 -18.25 -4.21 1.03
N ASN A 89 -17.49 -4.72 2.01
CA ASN A 89 -16.89 -6.06 2.00
C ASN A 89 -16.03 -6.34 0.75
N SER A 90 -15.17 -5.38 0.40
CA SER A 90 -14.22 -5.51 -0.70
C SER A 90 -12.96 -6.23 -0.28
N PHE A 91 -12.45 -7.10 -1.16
CA PHE A 91 -11.14 -7.75 -1.09
C PHE A 91 -10.18 -7.24 -2.18
N GLY A 92 -10.53 -6.14 -2.85
CA GLY A 92 -9.70 -5.50 -3.86
C GLY A 92 -8.43 -4.87 -3.28
N ASN A 93 -7.41 -4.70 -4.12
CA ASN A 93 -6.12 -4.10 -3.78
C ASN A 93 -6.18 -2.59 -3.51
N GLY A 94 -7.34 -1.95 -3.73
CA GLY A 94 -7.56 -0.53 -3.44
C GLY A 94 -7.31 -0.12 -1.99
N SER A 95 -7.36 -1.07 -1.05
CA SER A 95 -6.92 -0.84 0.34
C SER A 95 -5.41 -0.70 0.46
N ALA A 96 -4.64 -1.50 -0.28
CA ALA A 96 -3.19 -1.56 -0.24
C ALA A 96 -2.53 -0.41 -1.00
N MET A 97 -3.06 -0.03 -2.17
CA MET A 97 -2.46 1.01 -3.02
C MET A 97 -2.27 2.37 -2.33
N ARG A 98 -3.15 2.68 -1.36
CA ARG A 98 -3.19 3.95 -0.64
C ARG A 98 -2.57 3.93 0.76
N VAL A 99 -2.11 2.77 1.24
CA VAL A 99 -1.76 2.57 2.67
C VAL A 99 -0.41 3.18 3.08
N SER A 100 0.39 3.64 2.11
CA SER A 100 1.76 4.09 2.36
C SER A 100 1.90 5.13 3.49
N PRO A 101 1.02 6.14 3.67
CA PRO A 101 1.15 7.10 4.76
C PRO A 101 1.09 6.46 6.15
N CYS A 102 0.31 5.39 6.34
CA CYS A 102 0.23 4.65 7.60
C CYS A 102 1.60 4.08 7.99
N ALA A 103 2.36 3.56 7.04
CA ALA A 103 3.72 3.04 7.27
C ALA A 103 4.75 4.14 7.55
N TRP A 104 4.56 5.34 7.01
CA TRP A 104 5.47 6.47 7.21
C TRP A 104 5.38 7.06 8.62
N VAL A 105 4.21 7.01 9.26
CA VAL A 105 4.01 7.47 10.65
C VAL A 105 4.41 6.42 11.71
N MET A 106 4.85 5.24 11.29
CA MET A 106 5.43 4.25 12.21
C MET A 106 6.88 4.63 12.56
N ASP A 107 7.21 4.63 13.86
CA ASP A 107 8.53 5.00 14.38
C ASP A 107 9.49 3.80 14.39
N CYS A 108 10.44 3.79 13.46
CA CYS A 108 11.49 2.78 13.38
C CYS A 108 12.41 2.78 14.61
N GLY A 109 12.65 3.93 15.23
CA GLY A 109 13.47 4.06 16.44
C GLY A 109 12.77 3.48 17.66
N PHE A 110 11.45 3.64 17.78
CA PHE A 110 10.67 2.93 18.80
C PHE A 110 10.82 1.41 18.64
N TYR A 111 10.61 0.90 17.42
CA TYR A 111 10.75 -0.53 17.14
C TYR A 111 12.18 -1.04 17.38
N ALA A 112 13.21 -0.26 17.01
CA ALA A 112 14.61 -0.58 17.28
C ALA A 112 14.86 -0.81 18.79
N ARG A 113 14.43 0.15 19.62
CA ARG A 113 14.64 0.12 21.08
C ARG A 113 13.81 -0.93 21.79
N THR A 114 12.53 -1.09 21.44
CA THR A 114 11.59 -1.93 22.21
C THR A 114 11.35 -3.29 21.57
N GLY A 115 11.34 -3.35 20.23
CA GLY A 115 10.97 -4.54 19.46
C GLY A 115 9.48 -4.71 19.30
N MET A 116 8.73 -3.73 19.79
CA MET A 116 7.29 -3.70 19.71
C MET A 116 6.91 -2.87 18.50
N TRP A 117 5.94 -3.37 17.73
CA TRP A 117 5.34 -2.60 16.65
C TRP A 117 4.78 -1.27 17.19
N PRO A 118 5.02 -0.14 16.52
CA PRO A 118 4.39 1.13 16.88
C PRO A 118 2.86 0.98 16.88
N SER A 119 2.18 1.61 17.85
CA SER A 119 0.70 1.58 17.91
C SER A 119 0.05 2.14 16.65
N SER A 120 0.72 3.05 15.94
CA SER A 120 0.31 3.59 14.64
C SER A 120 0.22 2.52 13.54
N ARG A 121 0.73 1.30 13.74
CA ARG A 121 0.47 0.16 12.85
C ARG A 121 -1.02 -0.11 12.65
N GLY A 122 -1.85 0.10 13.67
CA GLY A 122 -3.30 -0.07 13.58
C GLY A 122 -4.00 0.89 12.61
N LEU A 123 -3.34 1.98 12.20
CA LEU A 123 -3.90 2.88 11.18
C LEU A 123 -4.02 2.18 9.82
N ALA A 124 -3.16 1.22 9.51
CA ALA A 124 -3.21 0.48 8.25
C ALA A 124 -4.51 -0.35 8.15
N SER A 125 -4.85 -1.14 9.18
CA SER A 125 -6.10 -1.90 9.20
C SER A 125 -7.32 -0.97 9.20
N LEU A 126 -7.31 0.08 10.02
CA LEU A 126 -8.41 1.04 10.09
C LEU A 126 -8.67 1.73 8.74
N SER A 127 -7.62 2.14 8.03
CA SER A 127 -7.72 2.76 6.70
C SER A 127 -8.24 1.80 5.61
N ALA A 128 -8.07 0.50 5.80
CA ALA A 128 -8.62 -0.53 4.91
C ALA A 128 -10.10 -0.78 5.24
N GLU A 129 -10.43 -0.98 6.52
CA GLU A 129 -11.75 -1.36 7.03
C GLU A 129 -12.88 -0.40 6.64
N VAL A 130 -12.58 0.88 6.39
CA VAL A 130 -13.60 1.87 5.98
C VAL A 130 -14.22 1.59 4.61
N THR A 131 -13.60 0.75 3.77
CA THR A 131 -14.14 0.34 2.46
C THR A 131 -13.93 -1.15 2.13
N HIS A 132 -12.83 -1.73 2.60
CA HIS A 132 -12.36 -3.08 2.32
C HIS A 132 -12.32 -3.94 3.60
N ASN A 133 -13.47 -4.12 4.25
CA ASN A 133 -13.58 -4.91 5.48
C ASN A 133 -13.59 -6.44 5.28
N HIS A 134 -13.29 -6.93 4.08
CA HIS A 134 -13.01 -8.35 3.87
C HIS A 134 -11.61 -8.68 4.44
N PRO A 135 -11.39 -9.85 5.08
CA PRO A 135 -10.10 -10.21 5.66
C PRO A 135 -8.92 -10.03 4.69
N GLU A 136 -9.07 -10.45 3.44
CA GLU A 136 -8.03 -10.29 2.40
C GLU A 136 -7.75 -8.83 2.01
N GLY A 137 -8.77 -7.96 2.05
CA GLY A 137 -8.61 -6.52 1.83
C GLY A 137 -7.76 -5.87 2.92
N ILE A 138 -8.03 -6.22 4.18
CA ILE A 138 -7.26 -5.77 5.35
C ILE A 138 -5.84 -6.38 5.31
N LYS A 139 -5.72 -7.66 5.00
CA LYS A 139 -4.46 -8.40 4.90
C LYS A 139 -3.52 -7.75 3.88
N GLY A 140 -4.00 -7.40 2.69
CA GLY A 140 -3.21 -6.72 1.66
C GLY A 140 -2.67 -5.35 2.12
N ALA A 141 -3.51 -4.55 2.77
CA ALA A 141 -3.10 -3.24 3.30
C ALA A 141 -2.06 -3.36 4.41
N MET A 142 -2.30 -4.28 5.37
CA MET A 142 -1.38 -4.55 6.47
C MET A 142 -0.03 -5.08 5.98
N ALA A 143 -0.03 -6.05 5.06
CA ALA A 143 1.20 -6.59 4.50
C ALA A 143 2.01 -5.55 3.73
N THR A 144 1.34 -4.70 2.95
CA THR A 144 1.99 -3.60 2.22
C THR A 144 2.57 -2.56 3.17
N ALA A 145 1.83 -2.17 4.20
CA ALA A 145 2.30 -1.20 5.20
C ALA A 145 3.51 -1.73 5.98
N ASP A 146 3.47 -2.99 6.41
CA ASP A 146 4.59 -3.61 7.11
C ASP A 146 5.82 -3.78 6.20
N ALA A 147 5.63 -4.15 4.94
CA ALA A 147 6.74 -4.22 3.97
C ALA A 147 7.41 -2.85 3.80
N ILE A 148 6.63 -1.76 3.68
CA ILE A 148 7.16 -0.40 3.62
C ILE A 148 7.90 -0.04 4.90
N PHE A 149 7.33 -0.37 6.07
CA PHE A 149 7.97 -0.10 7.36
C PHE A 149 9.30 -0.85 7.50
N LEU A 150 9.33 -2.14 7.19
CA LEU A 150 10.54 -2.96 7.29
C LEU A 150 11.60 -2.53 6.27
N CYS A 151 11.20 -2.07 5.08
CA CYS A 151 12.10 -1.40 4.14
C CYS A 151 12.73 -0.16 4.79
N ARG A 152 11.94 0.72 5.40
CA ARG A 152 12.46 1.90 6.12
C ARG A 152 13.38 1.52 7.27
N TYR A 153 13.03 0.46 8.02
CA TYR A 153 13.82 -0.01 9.15
C TYR A 153 15.18 -0.57 8.69
N TYR A 154 15.19 -1.60 7.86
CA TYR A 154 16.43 -2.29 7.48
C TYR A 154 17.32 -1.47 6.55
N PHE A 155 16.75 -0.85 5.50
CA PHE A 155 17.55 -0.01 4.59
C PHE A 155 17.87 1.36 5.18
N GLY A 156 17.12 1.81 6.20
CA GLY A 156 17.43 3.03 6.95
C GLY A 156 18.53 2.86 8.01
N GLY A 157 19.11 1.66 8.14
CA GLY A 157 20.19 1.39 9.09
C GLY A 157 19.72 1.22 10.54
N TYR A 158 18.42 1.00 10.76
CA TYR A 158 17.93 0.65 12.09
C TYR A 158 18.23 -0.82 12.39
N CYS A 159 18.56 -1.08 13.66
CA CYS A 159 18.75 -2.40 14.20
C CYS A 159 18.35 -2.41 15.68
N ARG A 160 18.23 -3.60 16.26
CA ARG A 160 18.00 -3.77 17.69
C ARG A 160 19.27 -3.35 18.45
N GLU A 161 19.15 -2.96 19.72
CA GLU A 161 20.25 -2.42 20.55
C GLU A 161 21.53 -3.28 20.55
N TYR A 162 21.41 -4.60 20.36
CA TYR A 162 22.52 -5.55 20.36
C TYR A 162 22.80 -6.17 18.97
N GLU A 163 22.21 -5.63 17.91
CA GLU A 163 22.42 -6.06 16.53
C GLU A 163 23.27 -5.03 15.76
N GLN A 164 23.98 -5.50 14.73
CA GLN A 164 24.59 -4.61 13.74
C GLN A 164 23.56 -4.27 12.65
N PRO A 165 23.58 -3.02 12.14
CA PRO A 165 22.71 -2.66 11.04
C PRO A 165 23.13 -3.43 9.78
N ILE A 166 22.13 -3.79 8.97
CA ILE A 166 22.31 -4.63 7.77
C ILE A 166 22.05 -3.85 6.48
N ASN A 167 21.97 -2.51 6.54
CA ASN A 167 21.60 -1.67 5.40
C ASN A 167 22.49 -1.87 4.16
N ASP A 168 23.77 -2.24 4.36
CA ASP A 168 24.71 -2.51 3.25
C ASP A 168 24.58 -3.94 2.68
N ASN A 169 23.85 -4.82 3.36
CA ASN A 169 23.56 -6.18 2.91
C ASN A 169 22.12 -6.27 2.37
N HIS A 170 21.94 -5.79 1.13
CA HIS A 170 20.63 -5.77 0.47
C HIS A 170 19.95 -7.14 0.40
N THR A 171 20.73 -8.22 0.25
CA THR A 171 20.20 -9.59 0.22
C THR A 171 19.59 -9.98 1.56
N GLU A 172 20.27 -9.68 2.66
CA GLU A 172 19.75 -9.95 4.00
C GLU A 172 18.54 -9.07 4.34
N CYS A 173 18.54 -7.79 3.97
CA CYS A 173 17.36 -6.92 4.13
C CYS A 173 16.14 -7.52 3.43
N LYS A 174 16.27 -7.87 2.15
CA LYS A 174 15.19 -8.47 1.36
C LYS A 174 14.73 -9.80 1.96
N ARG A 175 15.66 -10.64 2.42
CA ARG A 175 15.35 -11.93 3.06
C ARG A 175 14.53 -11.73 4.34
N ARG A 176 14.92 -10.82 5.24
CA ARG A 176 14.17 -10.56 6.49
C ARG A 176 12.77 -10.00 6.24
N ILE A 177 12.63 -9.12 5.25
CA ILE A 177 11.31 -8.59 4.84
C ILE A 177 10.45 -9.73 4.29
N LYS A 178 11.00 -10.52 3.36
CA LYS A 178 10.32 -11.67 2.77
C LYS A 178 9.83 -12.65 3.84
N ASP A 179 10.73 -13.10 4.72
CA ASP A 179 10.42 -14.07 5.78
C ASP A 179 9.29 -13.56 6.68
N TYR A 180 9.31 -12.27 7.02
CA TYR A 180 8.25 -11.67 7.83
C TYR A 180 6.90 -11.71 7.11
N ILE A 181 6.86 -11.29 5.84
CA ILE A 181 5.62 -11.23 5.06
C ILE A 181 5.05 -12.63 4.79
N GLU A 182 5.90 -13.60 4.44
CA GLU A 182 5.52 -15.01 4.27
C GLU A 182 4.96 -15.58 5.57
N LYS A 183 5.62 -15.33 6.71
CA LYS A 183 5.20 -15.87 8.01
C LYS A 183 3.92 -15.24 8.54
N GLU A 184 3.81 -13.91 8.48
CA GLU A 184 2.70 -13.17 9.08
C GLU A 184 1.44 -13.23 8.22
N TYR A 185 1.59 -13.19 6.89
CA TYR A 185 0.48 -13.00 5.95
C TYR A 185 0.27 -14.15 4.98
N SER A 186 1.15 -15.16 4.98
CA SER A 186 1.08 -16.35 4.12
C SER A 186 1.13 -16.04 2.61
N TYR A 187 1.71 -14.90 2.22
CA TYR A 187 1.93 -14.58 0.81
C TYR A 187 3.16 -15.32 0.29
N ASN A 188 3.05 -15.95 -0.88
CA ASN A 188 4.17 -16.65 -1.49
C ASN A 188 5.08 -15.67 -2.26
N LEU A 189 6.20 -15.29 -1.65
CA LEU A 189 7.20 -14.40 -2.25
C LEU A 189 8.42 -15.17 -2.76
N SER A 190 8.28 -16.49 -2.93
CA SER A 190 9.35 -17.37 -3.40
C SER A 190 9.39 -17.51 -4.91
N GLN A 191 8.34 -17.09 -5.62
CA GLN A 191 8.31 -17.07 -7.07
C GLN A 191 9.15 -15.92 -7.62
N THR A 192 9.92 -16.22 -8.66
CA THR A 192 10.64 -15.23 -9.44
C THR A 192 9.71 -14.54 -10.44
N LEU A 193 10.10 -13.34 -10.87
CA LEU A 193 9.36 -12.63 -11.93
C LEU A 193 9.27 -13.43 -13.23
N ASP A 194 10.29 -14.22 -13.56
CA ASP A 194 10.32 -15.03 -14.79
C ASP A 194 9.33 -16.22 -14.73
N GLU A 195 9.03 -16.73 -13.53
CA GLU A 195 7.99 -17.75 -13.32
C GLU A 195 6.57 -17.16 -13.39
N ILE A 196 6.39 -15.92 -12.90
CA ILE A 196 5.08 -15.26 -12.85
C ILE A 196 4.67 -14.71 -14.23
N ARG A 197 5.61 -14.04 -14.93
CA ARG A 197 5.34 -13.27 -16.15
C ARG A 197 4.61 -14.03 -17.27
N PRO A 198 4.91 -15.30 -17.58
CA PRO A 198 4.26 -15.99 -18.70
C PRO A 198 2.74 -16.12 -18.53
N ASN A 199 2.27 -16.35 -17.29
CA ASN A 199 0.89 -16.72 -17.02
C ASN A 199 0.07 -15.60 -16.35
N TYR A 200 0.74 -14.59 -15.77
CA TYR A 200 0.06 -13.49 -15.09
C TYR A 200 -0.84 -12.68 -16.05
N ARG A 201 -2.04 -12.37 -15.56
CA ARG A 201 -3.05 -11.50 -16.17
C ARG A 201 -3.50 -10.48 -15.14
N PHE A 202 -3.96 -9.32 -15.60
CA PHE A 202 -4.52 -8.28 -14.74
C PHE A 202 -5.53 -8.86 -13.75
N ASN A 203 -5.41 -8.44 -12.49
CA ASN A 203 -6.25 -8.84 -11.37
C ASN A 203 -6.35 -7.65 -10.41
N GLU A 204 -7.50 -7.45 -9.78
CA GLU A 204 -7.75 -6.32 -8.87
C GLU A 204 -7.85 -6.76 -7.41
N THR A 205 -7.66 -8.05 -7.11
CA THR A 205 -7.75 -8.60 -5.76
C THR A 205 -6.45 -8.45 -5.00
N CYS A 206 -6.52 -8.29 -3.67
CA CYS A 206 -5.33 -8.24 -2.84
C CYS A 206 -4.45 -9.49 -3.03
N GLN A 207 -5.06 -10.67 -3.00
CA GLN A 207 -4.35 -11.96 -2.96
C GLN A 207 -3.41 -12.18 -4.15
N GLU A 208 -3.77 -11.65 -5.31
CA GLU A 208 -3.08 -11.89 -6.57
C GLU A 208 -2.20 -10.71 -7.00
N THR A 209 -2.24 -9.58 -6.29
CA THR A 209 -1.52 -8.35 -6.72
C THR A 209 -0.67 -7.68 -5.66
N VAL A 210 -0.88 -8.01 -4.38
CA VAL A 210 -0.06 -7.53 -3.28
C VAL A 210 0.19 -8.68 -2.33
N PRO A 211 1.19 -8.57 -1.44
CA PRO A 211 2.38 -7.71 -1.44
C PRO A 211 3.47 -8.26 -2.38
#